data_AF-G2QCT4-F1
#
_entry.id   AF-G2QCT4-F1
#
_cell.length_a   1.000
_cell.length_b   1.000
_cell.length_c   1.000
_cell.angle_alpha   90.00
_cell.angle_beta   90.00
_cell.angle_gamma   90.00
#
_symmetry.space_group_name_H-M   'P 1'
#
loop_
_entity.id
_entity.type
_entity.pdbx_description
1 polymer ?
#
loop_
_entity_poly.entity_id
_entity_poly.type
_entity_poly.pdbx_seq_one_letter_code
_entity_poly.pdbx_strand_id
1 'polypeptide(L)'
;MGSSMSIPSSASIREETRQTAVLSESGLVTRQYRRAEIPDERNSLRLRVRFGTDAGALVNGFPSKGGVYSLFCSPMELDFLGLDRFETALPSSDPAEEDALCAKIRLLGAEWWPSLDSLWGGPPLLKEKVRFIGVACPLEEKVRFIGVASQGGLWALETNLEDCSNRQLGRIQNARDMEEKCRQIERFGGTFYADPSECPLLDFKSPVPERAAIHVLFADDDASNQTVARNLLTHLGFSQVTTVRDGKEALDFLLAAAEDKSQRKPDIIFLDTEMPVMDGFECARILRREFPYNTDYSNIPIVGMAYRNPMLENRERWFAAGMSGFLPLPIQERDLEQMLVRLVLRGRSRISLSGPSIEDAGRDASMMQEE
;
A
#
# COMPACT_ATOMS: atom_id res chain seq x y z
N MET A 1 12.61 -47.92 -60.23
CA MET A 1 13.24 -47.03 -59.22
C MET A 1 12.30 -45.86 -59.03
N GLY A 2 12.00 -45.52 -57.77
CA GLY A 2 10.79 -44.83 -57.29
C GLY A 2 10.55 -43.43 -57.86
N SER A 3 9.40 -42.78 -57.65
CA SER A 3 8.18 -43.12 -56.91
C SER A 3 7.03 -42.33 -57.53
N SER A 4 5.82 -42.88 -57.42
CA SER A 4 4.57 -42.46 -58.07
C SER A 4 4.03 -41.09 -57.63
N MET A 5 3.63 -40.29 -58.61
CA MET A 5 2.62 -39.23 -58.47
C MET A 5 1.22 -39.84 -58.36
N SER A 6 0.40 -39.35 -57.42
CA SER A 6 -1.05 -39.04 -57.59
C SER A 6 -1.61 -38.33 -56.34
N ILE A 7 -2.52 -37.38 -56.59
CA ILE A 7 -3.06 -36.29 -55.75
C ILE A 7 -4.12 -36.79 -54.74
N PRO A 8 -4.31 -36.12 -53.58
CA PRO A 8 -5.59 -35.43 -53.26
C PRO A 8 -5.32 -34.14 -52.42
N SER A 9 -6.22 -33.24 -52.01
CA SER A 9 -7.62 -32.82 -52.23
C SER A 9 -7.79 -31.55 -51.36
N SER A 10 -8.81 -30.74 -51.64
CA SER A 10 -9.23 -29.52 -50.95
C SER A 10 -9.41 -29.61 -49.43
N ALA A 11 -9.28 -28.45 -48.77
CA ALA A 11 -9.72 -28.06 -47.42
C ALA A 11 -8.74 -28.28 -46.24
N SER A 12 -8.04 -27.20 -45.84
CA SER A 12 -7.46 -27.06 -44.49
C SER A 12 -8.37 -26.18 -43.64
N ILE A 13 -9.23 -26.85 -42.90
CA ILE A 13 -10.17 -26.34 -41.89
C ILE A 13 -9.38 -25.97 -40.63
N ARG A 14 -9.85 -24.91 -39.98
CA ARG A 14 -9.66 -24.52 -38.56
C ARG A 14 -9.16 -25.67 -37.67
N GLU A 15 -8.05 -25.47 -36.97
CA GLU A 15 -7.80 -26.20 -35.72
C GLU A 15 -7.98 -25.26 -34.53
N GLU A 16 -8.91 -25.67 -33.68
CA GLU A 16 -9.44 -25.00 -32.52
C GLU A 16 -8.41 -24.87 -31.40
N THR A 17 -8.33 -23.68 -30.82
CA THR A 17 -7.73 -23.46 -29.51
C THR A 17 -8.58 -24.17 -28.45
N ARG A 18 -8.22 -25.41 -28.08
CA ARG A 18 -8.86 -26.11 -26.96
C ARG A 18 -8.49 -25.41 -25.64
N GLN A 19 -9.42 -24.60 -25.14
CA GLN A 19 -9.48 -24.17 -23.76
C GLN A 19 -9.87 -25.36 -22.88
N THR A 20 -8.99 -25.77 -21.97
CA THR A 20 -9.37 -26.64 -20.85
C THR A 20 -9.94 -25.76 -19.74
N ALA A 21 -11.27 -25.67 -19.68
CA ALA A 21 -11.97 -25.17 -18.51
C ALA A 21 -11.87 -26.23 -17.41
N VAL A 22 -11.23 -25.90 -16.29
CA VAL A 22 -11.34 -26.69 -15.06
C VAL A 22 -12.51 -26.10 -14.28
N LEU A 23 -13.62 -26.83 -14.23
CA LEU A 23 -14.74 -26.49 -13.37
C LEU A 23 -14.35 -26.78 -11.92
N SER A 24 -14.25 -25.74 -11.09
CA SER A 24 -14.32 -25.89 -9.63
C SER A 24 -15.78 -25.82 -9.21
N GLU A 25 -16.16 -26.61 -8.19
CA GLU A 25 -17.54 -26.77 -7.69
C GLU A 25 -18.17 -25.48 -7.09
N SER A 26 -17.50 -24.33 -7.18
CA SER A 26 -17.99 -23.03 -6.68
C SER A 26 -18.41 -22.03 -7.76
N GLY A 27 -18.54 -22.44 -9.03
CA GLY A 27 -19.11 -21.61 -10.09
C GLY A 27 -18.32 -20.33 -10.45
N LEU A 28 -17.13 -20.14 -9.87
CA LEU A 28 -16.24 -19.03 -10.19
C LEU A 28 -15.29 -19.45 -11.32
N VAL A 29 -15.45 -18.84 -12.49
CA VAL A 29 -14.50 -18.98 -13.61
C VAL A 29 -13.24 -18.18 -13.26
N THR A 30 -12.34 -18.77 -12.47
CA THR A 30 -10.97 -18.25 -12.34
C THR A 30 -10.18 -18.61 -13.60
N ARG A 31 -9.98 -17.63 -14.49
CA ARG A 31 -8.97 -17.75 -15.56
C ARG A 31 -7.60 -17.84 -14.90
N GLN A 32 -7.01 -19.04 -14.85
CA GLN A 32 -5.59 -19.18 -14.54
C GLN A 32 -4.77 -18.57 -15.69
N TYR A 33 -4.27 -17.36 -15.48
CA TYR A 33 -3.24 -16.80 -16.34
C TYR A 33 -1.96 -17.61 -16.14
N ARG A 34 -1.44 -18.16 -17.25
CA ARG A 34 -0.15 -18.84 -17.28
C ARG A 34 0.92 -17.86 -16.79
N ARG A 35 1.66 -18.25 -15.75
CA ARG A 35 2.78 -17.52 -15.13
C ARG A 35 3.69 -16.98 -16.24
N ALA A 36 3.62 -15.68 -16.52
CA ALA A 36 4.56 -15.06 -17.46
C ALA A 36 5.97 -15.26 -16.87
N GLU A 37 6.89 -15.77 -17.69
CA GLU A 37 8.28 -16.02 -17.30
C GLU A 37 8.86 -14.73 -16.70
N ILE A 38 9.27 -14.82 -15.43
CA ILE A 38 9.85 -13.70 -14.67
C ILE A 38 11.15 -13.31 -15.39
N PRO A 39 11.28 -12.08 -15.93
CA PRO A 39 12.54 -11.66 -16.53
C PRO A 39 13.61 -11.58 -15.43
N ASP A 40 14.74 -12.25 -15.63
CA ASP A 40 15.92 -12.13 -14.77
C ASP A 40 16.22 -10.65 -14.48
N GLU A 41 16.37 -10.27 -13.21
CA GLU A 41 16.52 -8.86 -12.78
C GLU A 41 17.66 -8.16 -13.52
N ARG A 42 18.73 -8.89 -13.86
CA ARG A 42 19.85 -8.36 -14.66
C ARG A 42 19.49 -8.08 -16.12
N ASN A 43 18.62 -8.88 -16.71
CA ASN A 43 18.12 -8.65 -18.07
C ASN A 43 17.11 -7.49 -18.12
N SER A 44 16.39 -7.24 -17.02
CA SER A 44 15.44 -6.13 -16.94
C SER A 44 16.09 -4.73 -17.00
N LEU A 45 17.35 -4.60 -16.59
CA LEU A 45 18.11 -3.34 -16.68
C LEU A 45 18.56 -3.01 -18.12
N ARG A 46 18.52 -4.00 -19.02
CA ARG A 46 18.80 -3.79 -20.44
C ARG A 46 17.59 -3.26 -21.22
N LEU A 47 16.43 -3.14 -20.55
CA LEU A 47 15.26 -2.51 -21.15
C LEU A 47 15.51 -1.01 -21.32
N ARG A 48 15.05 -0.48 -22.46
CA ARG A 48 15.00 0.95 -22.74
C ARG A 48 13.92 1.64 -21.91
N VAL A 49 12.76 1.01 -21.72
CA VAL A 49 11.69 1.51 -20.85
C VAL A 49 11.33 0.42 -19.85
N ARG A 50 11.35 0.77 -18.56
CA ARG A 50 10.91 -0.10 -17.47
C ARG A 50 10.00 0.66 -16.53
N PHE A 51 8.91 0.04 -16.11
CA PHE A 51 7.99 0.64 -15.15
C PHE A 51 8.17 -0.02 -13.77
N GLY A 52 7.95 0.78 -12.73
CA GLY A 52 7.95 0.32 -11.34
C GLY A 52 6.53 0.17 -10.81
N THR A 53 6.36 0.56 -9.55
CA THR A 53 5.06 0.57 -8.85
C THR A 53 4.32 1.91 -9.00
N ASP A 54 5.08 2.99 -9.23
CA ASP A 54 4.56 4.36 -9.34
C ASP A 54 4.40 4.81 -10.80
N ALA A 55 3.77 5.98 -10.97
CA ALA A 55 3.63 6.64 -12.27
C ALA A 55 5.00 7.04 -12.86
N GLY A 56 5.11 6.96 -14.17
CA GLY A 56 6.32 7.18 -14.94
C GLY A 56 7.03 5.88 -15.30
N ALA A 57 8.22 6.02 -15.89
CA ALA A 57 9.08 4.91 -16.25
C ALA A 57 10.55 5.31 -16.18
N LEU A 58 11.40 4.36 -15.83
CA LEU A 58 12.83 4.49 -16.04
C LEU A 58 13.12 4.34 -17.53
N VAL A 59 13.76 5.35 -18.12
CA VAL A 59 14.19 5.36 -19.51
C VAL A 59 15.72 5.33 -19.58
N ASN A 60 16.24 4.37 -20.32
CA ASN A 60 17.66 4.22 -20.61
C ASN A 60 17.95 4.52 -22.08
N GLY A 61 18.92 5.40 -22.34
CA GLY A 61 19.48 5.67 -23.67
C GLY A 61 20.90 5.13 -23.79
N PHE A 62 21.22 4.48 -24.91
CA PHE A 62 22.50 3.79 -25.11
C PHE A 62 23.32 4.47 -26.22
N PRO A 63 24.10 5.51 -25.91
CA PRO A 63 24.82 6.26 -26.93
C PRO A 63 25.86 5.38 -27.63
N SER A 64 26.08 5.62 -28.93
CA SER A 64 27.04 4.88 -29.75
C SER A 64 28.48 4.95 -29.24
N LYS A 65 28.81 6.01 -28.49
CA LYS A 65 30.11 6.25 -27.86
C LYS A 65 30.31 5.49 -26.54
N GLY A 66 29.32 4.72 -26.10
CA GLY A 66 29.36 3.93 -24.87
C GLY A 66 28.85 4.67 -23.63
N GLY A 67 28.58 3.89 -22.59
CA GLY A 67 27.88 4.33 -21.38
C GLY A 67 26.37 4.22 -21.50
N VAL A 68 25.65 4.80 -20.55
CA VAL A 68 24.18 4.85 -20.53
C VAL A 68 23.71 6.17 -19.96
N TYR A 69 22.71 6.78 -20.59
CA TYR A 69 21.93 7.87 -19.99
C TYR A 69 20.70 7.28 -19.33
N SER A 70 20.42 7.65 -18.09
CA SER A 70 19.25 7.15 -17.37
C SER A 70 18.46 8.29 -16.74
N LEU A 71 17.14 8.24 -16.87
CA LEU A 71 16.22 9.21 -16.30
C LEU A 71 14.89 8.55 -15.96
N PHE A 72 14.34 8.85 -14.78
CA PHE A 72 12.96 8.52 -14.47
C PHE A 72 12.04 9.57 -15.08
N CYS A 73 11.27 9.16 -16.09
CA CYS A 73 10.41 10.04 -16.88
C CYS A 73 8.96 9.93 -16.40
N SER A 74 8.31 11.07 -16.20
CA SER A 74 6.87 11.19 -16.05
C SER A 74 6.12 10.77 -17.32
N PRO A 75 4.80 10.51 -17.26
CA PRO A 75 4.00 10.22 -18.45
C PRO A 75 4.14 11.25 -19.57
N MET A 76 4.24 12.55 -19.23
CA MET A 76 4.39 13.63 -20.20
C MET A 76 5.76 13.62 -20.89
N GLU A 77 6.82 13.27 -20.15
CA GLU A 77 8.17 13.15 -20.71
C GLU A 77 8.28 11.94 -21.63
N LEU A 78 7.60 10.83 -21.32
CA LEU A 78 7.50 9.68 -22.23
C LEU A 78 6.87 10.08 -23.57
N ASP A 79 5.80 10.88 -23.54
CA ASP A 79 5.17 11.40 -24.75
C ASP A 79 6.11 12.30 -25.56
N PHE A 80 6.88 13.18 -24.89
CA PHE A 80 7.91 14.01 -25.54
C PHE A 80 9.01 13.17 -26.21
N LEU A 81 9.40 12.06 -25.57
CA LEU A 81 10.38 11.12 -26.10
C LEU A 81 9.81 10.25 -27.24
N GLY A 82 8.50 10.21 -27.43
CA GLY A 82 7.82 9.34 -28.39
C GLY A 82 7.78 7.88 -27.93
N LEU A 83 7.77 7.65 -26.62
CA LEU A 83 7.75 6.32 -26.00
C LEU A 83 6.34 6.00 -25.49
N ASP A 84 5.93 4.75 -25.65
CA ASP A 84 4.64 4.27 -25.15
C ASP A 84 4.64 4.24 -23.61
N ARG A 85 3.53 4.65 -23.00
CA ARG A 85 3.39 4.79 -21.55
C ARG A 85 2.93 3.52 -20.84
N PHE A 86 2.57 2.50 -21.60
CA PHE A 86 2.06 1.21 -21.14
C PHE A 86 2.88 0.03 -21.65
N GLU A 87 3.84 0.24 -22.55
CA GLU A 87 4.70 -0.82 -23.08
C GLU A 87 6.18 -0.64 -22.70
N THR A 88 6.79 -1.75 -22.29
CA THR A 88 8.26 -1.82 -22.18
C THR A 88 8.86 -1.83 -23.57
N ALA A 89 10.01 -1.18 -23.73
CA ALA A 89 10.75 -1.17 -24.98
C ALA A 89 12.16 -1.74 -24.79
N LEU A 90 12.67 -2.37 -25.84
CA LEU A 90 14.09 -2.70 -25.97
C LEU A 90 14.84 -1.55 -26.66
N PRO A 91 16.18 -1.48 -26.48
CA PRO A 91 17.02 -0.59 -27.28
C PRO A 91 16.83 -0.87 -28.78
N SER A 92 16.94 0.19 -29.59
CA SER A 92 16.98 0.05 -31.05
C SER A 92 18.30 -0.59 -31.45
N SER A 93 18.24 -1.37 -32.52
CA SER A 93 19.45 -1.89 -33.17
C SER A 93 20.21 -0.83 -33.97
N ASP A 94 19.59 0.32 -34.27
CA ASP A 94 20.21 1.44 -34.98
C ASP A 94 20.89 2.41 -33.99
N PRO A 95 22.23 2.56 -34.02
CA PRO A 95 22.95 3.51 -33.16
C PRO A 95 22.54 4.97 -33.37
N ALA A 96 22.10 5.37 -34.57
CA ALA A 96 21.69 6.74 -34.84
C ALA A 96 20.38 7.09 -34.13
N GLU A 97 19.44 6.15 -34.07
CA GLU A 97 18.19 6.30 -33.31
C GLU A 97 18.46 6.36 -31.79
N GLU A 98 19.39 5.55 -31.29
CA GLU A 98 19.83 5.61 -29.90
C GLU A 98 20.48 6.96 -29.54
N ASP A 99 21.40 7.46 -30.38
CA ASP A 99 22.04 8.75 -30.16
C ASP A 99 21.03 9.91 -30.20
N ALA A 100 20.05 9.85 -31.10
CA ALA A 100 18.97 10.82 -31.17
C ALA A 100 18.07 10.79 -29.92
N LEU A 101 17.73 9.61 -29.41
CA LEU A 101 17.01 9.48 -28.14
C LEU A 101 17.86 10.01 -26.98
N CYS A 102 19.15 9.64 -26.90
CA CYS A 102 20.06 10.14 -25.88
C CYS A 102 20.13 11.68 -25.87
N ALA A 103 20.15 12.30 -27.05
CA ALA A 103 20.09 13.76 -27.16
C ALA A 103 18.82 14.34 -26.53
N LYS A 104 17.65 13.71 -26.76
CA LYS A 104 16.38 14.14 -26.15
C LYS A 104 16.34 13.92 -24.63
N ILE A 105 16.74 12.75 -24.13
CA ILE A 105 16.70 12.45 -22.69
C ILE A 105 17.69 13.37 -21.93
N ARG A 106 18.80 13.77 -22.55
CA ARG A 106 19.71 14.78 -21.98
C ARG A 106 19.06 16.16 -21.83
N LEU A 107 18.17 16.57 -22.73
CA LEU A 107 17.41 17.83 -22.57
C LEU A 107 16.51 17.81 -21.33
N LEU A 108 16.08 16.61 -20.92
CA LEU A 108 15.29 16.39 -19.70
C LEU A 108 16.16 16.20 -18.44
N GLY A 109 17.48 16.37 -18.54
CA GLY A 109 18.38 16.30 -17.39
C GLY A 109 18.88 14.89 -17.03
N ALA A 110 18.91 13.96 -17.99
CA ALA A 110 19.44 12.62 -17.74
C ALA A 110 20.91 12.61 -17.32
N GLU A 111 21.21 11.75 -16.35
CA GLU A 111 22.57 11.52 -15.87
C GLU A 111 23.28 10.47 -16.73
N TRP A 112 24.57 10.72 -17.03
CA TRP A 112 25.42 9.78 -17.76
C TRP A 112 26.13 8.82 -16.80
N TRP A 113 26.23 7.56 -17.20
CA TRP A 113 26.89 6.50 -16.44
C TRP A 113 27.88 5.73 -17.33
N PRO A 114 29.04 5.30 -16.78
CA PRO A 114 30.02 4.51 -17.53
C PRO A 114 29.50 3.13 -17.98
N SER A 115 28.57 2.54 -17.20
CA SER A 115 27.97 1.22 -17.48
C SER A 115 26.65 1.06 -16.72
N LEU A 116 25.82 0.10 -17.13
CA LEU A 116 24.61 -0.30 -16.39
C LEU A 116 24.93 -0.78 -14.96
N ASP A 117 26.07 -1.43 -14.76
CA ASP A 117 26.51 -1.87 -13.42
C ASP A 117 26.82 -0.67 -12.51
N SER A 118 27.32 0.43 -13.08
CA SER A 118 27.59 1.67 -12.33
C SER A 118 26.30 2.36 -11.88
N LEU A 119 25.23 2.28 -12.68
CA LEU A 119 23.90 2.82 -12.34
C LEU A 119 23.32 2.12 -11.10
N TRP A 120 23.49 0.80 -10.99
CA TRP A 120 23.05 0.04 -9.81
C TRP A 120 23.98 0.22 -8.59
N GLY A 121 25.28 0.40 -8.84
CA GLY A 121 26.30 0.63 -7.82
C GLY A 121 26.37 2.05 -7.26
N GLY A 122 25.65 3.02 -7.83
CA GLY A 122 25.77 4.46 -7.62
C GLY A 122 25.42 5.02 -6.21
N PRO A 123 25.51 6.35 -6.03
CA PRO A 123 25.28 7.02 -4.74
C PRO A 123 23.88 6.76 -4.13
N PRO A 124 23.74 6.83 -2.79
CA PRO A 124 22.54 6.38 -2.05
C PRO A 124 21.21 7.00 -2.51
N LEU A 125 21.21 8.28 -2.89
CA LEU A 125 20.01 9.03 -3.30
C LEU A 125 19.35 8.46 -4.57
N LEU A 126 20.16 7.98 -5.54
CA LEU A 126 19.62 7.33 -6.72
C LEU A 126 19.31 5.86 -6.46
N LYS A 127 20.06 5.19 -5.57
CA LYS A 127 19.69 3.86 -5.07
C LYS A 127 18.31 3.88 -4.42
N GLU A 128 17.91 4.94 -3.75
CA GLU A 128 16.53 5.09 -3.24
C GLU A 128 15.52 5.21 -4.38
N LYS A 129 15.73 6.10 -5.37
CA LYS A 129 14.84 6.23 -6.54
C LYS A 129 14.75 4.96 -7.39
N VAL A 130 15.84 4.20 -7.52
CA VAL A 130 15.92 2.94 -8.27
C VAL A 130 15.42 1.75 -7.42
N ARG A 131 15.54 1.80 -6.08
CA ARG A 131 14.94 0.80 -5.17
C ARG A 131 13.42 0.78 -5.25
N PHE A 132 12.77 1.93 -5.48
CA PHE A 132 11.33 2.01 -5.77
C PHE A 132 10.91 1.24 -7.04
N ILE A 133 11.88 0.85 -7.88
CA ILE A 133 11.65 0.10 -9.12
C ILE A 133 11.93 -1.42 -8.93
N GLY A 134 12.46 -1.86 -7.76
CA GLY A 134 12.51 -3.30 -7.47
C GLY A 134 13.41 -3.79 -6.36
N VAL A 135 13.28 -3.35 -5.10
CA VAL A 135 13.84 -4.12 -3.96
C VAL A 135 12.89 -4.13 -2.76
N ALA A 136 12.48 -5.34 -2.39
CA ALA A 136 11.87 -5.79 -1.12
C ALA A 136 11.54 -4.70 -0.09
N CYS A 137 10.37 -4.07 -0.23
CA CYS A 137 9.65 -3.50 0.90
C CYS A 137 8.92 -4.63 1.65
N PRO A 138 8.56 -4.46 2.93
CA PRO A 138 7.80 -5.46 3.67
C PRO A 138 6.61 -5.99 2.85
N LEU A 139 6.59 -7.32 2.66
CA LEU A 139 5.77 -8.11 1.73
C LEU A 139 4.23 -7.98 1.92
N GLU A 140 3.76 -7.14 2.82
CA GLU A 140 2.35 -7.03 3.22
C GLU A 140 1.65 -5.73 2.78
N GLU A 141 2.36 -4.79 2.13
CA GLU A 141 1.72 -3.57 1.63
C GLU A 141 0.88 -3.86 0.37
N LYS A 142 -0.43 -3.69 0.51
CA LYS A 142 -1.42 -3.81 -0.57
C LYS A 142 -1.40 -2.56 -1.44
N VAL A 143 -1.22 -2.75 -2.75
CA VAL A 143 -1.34 -1.73 -3.79
C VAL A 143 -2.72 -1.84 -4.44
N ARG A 144 -3.40 -0.71 -4.62
CA ARG A 144 -4.75 -0.67 -5.19
C ARG A 144 -4.81 0.28 -6.38
N PHE A 145 -5.43 -0.18 -7.45
CA PHE A 145 -5.75 0.62 -8.61
C PHE A 145 -7.26 0.72 -8.77
N ILE A 146 -7.76 1.94 -8.86
CA ILE A 146 -9.17 2.26 -9.02
C ILE A 146 -9.37 3.10 -10.27
N GLY A 147 -10.33 2.70 -11.11
CA GLY A 147 -10.80 3.44 -12.27
C GLY A 147 -12.31 3.54 -12.26
N VAL A 148 -12.86 4.75 -12.36
CA VAL A 148 -14.30 4.99 -12.43
C VAL A 148 -14.71 5.10 -13.90
N ALA A 149 -15.61 4.24 -14.38
CA ALA A 149 -16.05 4.29 -15.77
C ALA A 149 -17.07 5.42 -15.97
N SER A 150 -16.95 6.16 -17.07
CA SER A 150 -17.84 7.28 -17.43
C SER A 150 -19.28 6.84 -17.67
N GLN A 151 -19.49 5.59 -18.07
CA GLN A 151 -20.80 4.98 -18.31
C GLN A 151 -21.42 4.40 -17.03
N GLY A 152 -20.77 4.56 -15.87
CA GLY A 152 -21.16 3.97 -14.61
C GLY A 152 -20.37 2.71 -14.27
N GLY A 153 -20.27 2.42 -12.97
CA GLY A 153 -19.47 1.31 -12.45
C GLY A 153 -17.99 1.66 -12.27
N LEU A 154 -17.22 0.64 -11.87
CA LEU A 154 -15.86 0.79 -11.36
C LEU A 154 -14.99 -0.41 -11.75
N TRP A 155 -13.77 -0.15 -12.20
CA TRP A 155 -12.71 -1.14 -12.29
C TRP A 155 -11.78 -1.06 -11.09
N ALA A 156 -11.48 -2.20 -10.48
CA ALA A 156 -10.63 -2.27 -9.30
C ALA A 156 -9.63 -3.44 -9.38
N LEU A 157 -8.39 -3.20 -8.97
CA LEU A 157 -7.33 -4.21 -8.87
C LEU A 157 -6.58 -4.01 -7.55
N GLU A 158 -6.53 -5.03 -6.70
CA GLU A 158 -5.66 -5.07 -5.52
C GLU A 158 -4.57 -6.12 -5.74
N THR A 159 -3.35 -5.76 -5.40
CA THR A 159 -2.21 -6.68 -5.40
C THR A 159 -1.25 -6.31 -4.26
N ASN A 160 -0.14 -7.03 -4.09
CA ASN A 160 0.94 -6.66 -3.19
C ASN A 160 2.06 -5.94 -3.95
N LEU A 161 2.97 -5.30 -3.22
CA LEU A 161 4.06 -4.53 -3.84
C LEU A 161 5.00 -5.39 -4.70
N GLU A 162 5.26 -6.64 -4.31
CA GLU A 162 6.12 -7.55 -5.05
C GLU A 162 5.53 -7.89 -6.44
N ASP A 163 4.27 -8.31 -6.47
CA ASP A 163 3.54 -8.61 -7.71
C ASP A 163 3.34 -7.34 -8.55
N CYS A 164 3.10 -6.19 -7.92
CA CYS A 164 3.04 -4.89 -8.60
C CYS A 164 4.34 -4.56 -9.34
N SER A 165 5.48 -4.75 -8.68
CA SER A 165 6.81 -4.55 -9.28
C SER A 165 7.09 -5.56 -10.38
N ASN A 166 6.84 -6.86 -10.11
CA ASN A 166 7.10 -7.95 -11.06
C ASN A 166 6.28 -7.81 -12.34
N ARG A 167 5.03 -7.37 -12.23
CA ARG A 167 4.13 -7.13 -13.36
C ARG A 167 4.22 -5.71 -13.89
N GLN A 168 5.04 -4.86 -13.27
CA GLN A 168 5.28 -3.47 -13.64
C GLN A 168 3.98 -2.65 -13.76
N LEU A 169 3.10 -2.78 -12.76
CA LEU A 169 1.74 -2.21 -12.79
C LEU A 169 1.69 -0.69 -12.61
N GLY A 170 2.82 -0.02 -12.33
CA GLY A 170 2.92 1.45 -12.34
C GLY A 170 2.43 2.08 -13.65
N ARG A 171 2.45 1.31 -14.75
CA ARG A 171 1.84 1.66 -16.04
C ARG A 171 0.38 2.09 -15.95
N ILE A 172 -0.40 1.50 -15.04
CA ILE A 172 -1.80 1.89 -14.83
C ILE A 172 -1.90 3.36 -14.42
N GLN A 173 -0.92 3.87 -13.68
CA GLN A 173 -0.89 5.26 -13.22
C GLN A 173 -0.49 6.25 -14.32
N ASN A 174 -0.04 5.77 -15.48
CA ASN A 174 0.33 6.63 -16.62
C ASN A 174 -0.86 7.06 -17.47
N ALA A 175 -2.07 6.60 -17.14
CA ALA A 175 -3.30 7.04 -17.79
C ALA A 175 -3.52 8.55 -17.64
N ARG A 176 -3.96 9.21 -18.71
CA ARG A 176 -4.31 10.65 -18.74
C ARG A 176 -5.74 10.90 -18.29
N ASP A 177 -6.60 9.91 -18.45
CA ASP A 177 -8.00 9.99 -18.08
C ASP A 177 -8.46 8.68 -17.43
N MET A 178 -9.68 8.72 -16.88
CA MET A 178 -10.21 7.59 -16.13
C MET A 178 -10.60 6.41 -17.03
N GLU A 179 -10.95 6.66 -18.29
CA GLU A 179 -11.27 5.62 -19.27
C GLU A 179 -10.03 4.82 -19.67
N GLU A 180 -8.93 5.52 -19.91
CA GLU A 180 -7.62 4.93 -20.15
C GLU A 180 -7.16 4.12 -18.92
N LYS A 181 -7.38 4.65 -17.72
CA LYS A 181 -7.07 3.93 -16.47
C LYS A 181 -7.91 2.66 -16.32
N CYS A 182 -9.22 2.72 -16.59
CA CYS A 182 -10.11 1.56 -16.59
C CYS A 182 -9.64 0.47 -17.56
N ARG A 183 -9.30 0.84 -18.80
CA ARG A 183 -8.76 -0.11 -19.80
C ARG A 183 -7.47 -0.78 -19.33
N GLN A 184 -6.57 -0.04 -18.67
CA GLN A 184 -5.35 -0.65 -18.13
C GLN A 184 -5.66 -1.58 -16.95
N ILE A 185 -6.55 -1.18 -16.03
CA ILE A 185 -6.96 -2.04 -14.91
C ILE A 185 -7.57 -3.35 -15.44
N GLU A 186 -8.47 -3.27 -16.42
CA GLU A 186 -9.04 -4.43 -17.12
C GLU A 186 -7.94 -5.31 -17.75
N ARG A 187 -7.02 -4.68 -18.51
CA ARG A 187 -5.90 -5.37 -19.17
C ARG A 187 -5.04 -6.17 -18.19
N PHE A 188 -4.83 -5.64 -16.99
CA PHE A 188 -4.07 -6.30 -15.92
C PHE A 188 -4.93 -7.16 -14.99
N GLY A 189 -6.15 -7.53 -15.40
CA GLY A 189 -6.99 -8.49 -14.68
C GLY A 189 -7.70 -7.92 -13.47
N GLY A 190 -7.97 -6.61 -13.46
CA GLY A 190 -8.88 -6.02 -12.49
C GLY A 190 -10.32 -6.51 -12.67
N THR A 191 -11.13 -6.28 -11.65
CA THR A 191 -12.54 -6.68 -11.60
C THR A 191 -13.43 -5.47 -11.85
N PHE A 192 -14.46 -5.65 -12.67
CA PHE A 192 -15.50 -4.65 -12.86
C PHE A 192 -16.63 -4.83 -11.83
N TYR A 193 -17.07 -3.72 -11.25
CA TYR A 193 -18.20 -3.61 -10.34
C TYR A 193 -19.24 -2.68 -10.96
N ALA A 194 -20.42 -3.20 -11.27
CA ALA A 194 -21.51 -2.39 -11.83
C ALA A 194 -22.00 -1.35 -10.82
N ASP A 195 -22.12 -1.75 -9.55
CA ASP A 195 -22.30 -0.84 -8.43
C ASP A 195 -20.96 -0.68 -7.68
N PRO A 196 -20.37 0.53 -7.64
CA PRO A 196 -19.16 0.78 -6.85
C PRO A 196 -19.29 0.36 -5.38
N SER A 197 -20.49 0.40 -4.79
CA SER A 197 -20.73 0.02 -3.39
C SER A 197 -20.46 -1.46 -3.08
N GLU A 198 -20.46 -2.31 -4.11
CA GLU A 198 -20.12 -3.73 -4.01
C GLU A 198 -18.60 -3.99 -4.04
N CYS A 199 -17.80 -2.98 -4.39
CA CYS A 199 -16.35 -3.12 -4.45
C CYS A 199 -15.76 -3.21 -3.03
N PRO A 200 -15.17 -4.34 -2.61
CA PRO A 200 -14.61 -4.51 -1.28
C PRO A 200 -13.34 -3.68 -1.05
N LEU A 201 -12.75 -3.13 -2.13
CA LEU A 201 -11.58 -2.25 -2.07
C LEU A 201 -11.96 -0.81 -1.74
N LEU A 202 -13.22 -0.45 -1.97
CA LEU A 202 -13.76 0.85 -1.65
C LEU A 202 -14.51 0.77 -0.34
N ASP A 203 -14.17 1.70 0.54
CA ASP A 203 -14.74 1.74 1.88
C ASP A 203 -16.06 2.51 1.88
N PHE A 204 -17.01 2.09 1.05
CA PHE A 204 -18.39 2.62 1.07
C PHE A 204 -19.20 2.08 2.25
N LYS A 205 -18.70 1.00 2.86
CA LYS A 205 -19.35 0.26 3.94
C LYS A 205 -18.67 0.43 5.28
N SER A 206 -17.60 1.23 5.46
CA SER A 206 -17.23 1.64 6.82
C SER A 206 -18.41 2.44 7.33
N PRO A 207 -19.21 1.84 8.21
CA PRO A 207 -20.27 2.62 8.75
C PRO A 207 -19.53 3.49 9.79
N VAL A 208 -19.83 4.78 9.76
CA VAL A 208 -19.51 5.74 10.82
C VAL A 208 -19.79 5.23 12.27
N PRO A 209 -20.59 4.16 12.57
CA PRO A 209 -20.66 3.55 13.90
C PRO A 209 -19.37 2.92 14.45
N GLU A 210 -18.47 2.35 13.65
CA GLU A 210 -17.25 1.74 14.22
C GLU A 210 -16.28 2.82 14.70
N ARG A 211 -16.14 3.93 13.95
CA ARG A 211 -15.36 5.10 14.35
C ARG A 211 -15.97 5.77 15.60
N ALA A 212 -17.29 5.87 15.66
CA ALA A 212 -18.00 6.39 16.83
C ALA A 212 -17.80 5.54 18.11
N ALA A 213 -17.49 4.25 17.95
CA ALA A 213 -17.17 3.35 19.06
C ALA A 213 -15.70 3.39 19.49
N ILE A 214 -14.81 4.03 18.72
CA ILE A 214 -13.40 4.19 19.07
C ILE A 214 -13.27 5.35 20.05
N HIS A 215 -12.72 5.05 21.23
CA HIS A 215 -12.40 6.07 22.21
C HIS A 215 -10.94 6.52 22.07
N VAL A 216 -10.73 7.80 21.80
CA VAL A 216 -9.40 8.42 21.66
C VAL A 216 -9.07 9.20 22.93
N LEU A 217 -7.93 8.90 23.56
CA LEU A 217 -7.32 9.75 24.58
C LEU A 217 -6.24 10.62 23.92
N PHE A 218 -6.31 11.93 24.11
CA PHE A 218 -5.40 12.90 23.50
C PHE A 218 -4.80 13.82 24.57
N ALA A 219 -3.49 13.72 24.80
CA ALA A 219 -2.77 14.53 25.79
C ALA A 219 -1.91 15.58 25.08
N ASP A 220 -2.16 16.86 25.37
CA ASP A 220 -1.45 18.02 24.83
C ASP A 220 -1.68 19.20 25.78
N ASP A 221 -0.66 19.99 26.11
CA ASP A 221 -0.79 21.09 27.07
C ASP A 221 -1.39 22.37 26.46
N ASP A 222 -1.39 22.48 25.13
CA ASP A 222 -2.02 23.57 24.41
C ASP A 222 -3.50 23.28 24.13
N ALA A 223 -4.39 24.05 24.78
CA ALA A 223 -5.83 23.96 24.59
C ALA A 223 -6.28 24.18 23.12
N SER A 224 -5.50 24.91 22.34
CA SER A 224 -5.72 25.14 20.91
C SER A 224 -5.51 23.85 20.12
N ASN A 225 -4.41 23.13 20.40
CA ASN A 225 -4.11 21.83 19.78
C ASN A 225 -5.17 20.79 20.15
N GLN A 226 -5.57 20.72 21.42
CA GLN A 226 -6.68 19.86 21.86
C GLN A 226 -7.98 20.15 21.10
N THR A 227 -8.28 21.43 20.86
CA THR A 227 -9.49 21.85 20.14
C THR A 227 -9.43 21.48 18.66
N VAL A 228 -8.30 21.73 18.01
CA VAL A 228 -8.07 21.33 16.61
C VAL A 228 -8.17 19.82 16.45
N ALA A 229 -7.48 19.06 17.29
CA ALA A 229 -7.49 17.60 17.26
C ALA A 229 -8.90 17.04 17.47
N ARG A 230 -9.65 17.55 18.46
CA ARG A 230 -11.04 17.13 18.70
C ARG A 230 -11.94 17.40 17.49
N ASN A 231 -11.81 18.56 16.86
CA ASN A 231 -12.60 18.92 15.68
C ASN A 231 -12.27 18.01 14.49
N LEU A 232 -10.99 17.74 14.23
CA LEU A 232 -10.56 16.81 13.18
C LEU A 232 -11.05 15.38 13.44
N LEU A 233 -10.88 14.87 14.66
CA LEU A 233 -11.35 13.54 15.05
C LEU A 233 -12.87 13.42 14.90
N THR A 234 -13.62 14.43 15.34
CA THR A 234 -15.09 14.46 15.20
C THR A 234 -15.50 14.52 13.73
N HIS A 235 -14.83 15.34 12.91
CA HIS A 235 -15.06 15.41 11.47
C HIS A 235 -14.84 14.06 10.78
N LEU A 236 -13.80 13.33 11.21
CA LEU A 236 -13.47 11.98 10.74
C LEU A 236 -14.40 10.89 11.30
N GLY A 237 -15.40 11.23 12.13
CA GLY A 237 -16.39 10.30 12.67
C GLY A 237 -16.04 9.66 14.02
N PHE A 238 -14.97 10.11 14.69
CA PHE A 238 -14.60 9.68 16.04
C PHE A 238 -15.29 10.56 17.08
N SER A 239 -16.44 10.12 17.58
CA SER A 239 -17.26 10.91 18.52
C SER A 239 -16.81 10.83 19.98
N GLN A 240 -15.99 9.85 20.34
CA GLN A 240 -15.49 9.66 21.71
C GLN A 240 -14.04 10.14 21.78
N VAL A 241 -13.85 11.40 22.17
CA VAL A 241 -12.51 12.01 22.33
C VAL A 241 -12.39 12.60 23.72
N THR A 242 -11.49 12.05 24.52
CA THR A 242 -11.09 12.60 25.81
C THR A 242 -9.78 13.34 25.65
N THR A 243 -9.72 14.58 26.12
CA THR A 243 -8.51 15.41 26.09
C THR A 243 -8.01 15.70 27.49
N VAL A 244 -6.70 15.59 27.70
CA VAL A 244 -6.01 15.87 28.96
C VAL A 244 -4.81 16.77 28.71
N ARG A 245 -4.29 17.43 29.74
CA ARG A 245 -3.29 18.50 29.60
C ARG A 245 -1.84 18.07 29.76
N ASP A 246 -1.60 16.89 30.33
CA ASP A 246 -0.25 16.38 30.53
C ASP A 246 -0.24 14.84 30.69
N GLY A 247 0.96 14.27 30.79
CA GLY A 247 1.15 12.84 30.94
C GLY A 247 0.62 12.29 32.27
N LYS A 248 0.55 13.11 33.32
CA LYS A 248 0.02 12.70 34.62
C LYS A 248 -1.50 12.62 34.59
N GLU A 249 -2.19 13.60 34.01
CA GLU A 249 -3.64 13.54 33.81
C GLU A 249 -4.02 12.36 32.90
N ALA A 250 -3.19 12.01 31.92
CA ALA A 250 -3.41 10.81 31.09
C ALA A 250 -3.36 9.52 31.92
N LEU A 251 -2.39 9.39 32.83
CA LEU A 251 -2.29 8.23 33.73
C LEU A 251 -3.44 8.20 34.74
N ASP A 252 -3.77 9.34 35.34
CA ASP A 252 -4.87 9.45 36.31
C ASP A 252 -6.21 9.10 35.65
N PHE A 253 -6.43 9.51 34.40
CA PHE A 253 -7.59 9.11 33.60
C PHE A 253 -7.68 7.59 33.43
N LEU A 254 -6.56 6.94 33.12
CA LEU A 254 -6.51 5.49 32.94
C LEU A 254 -6.72 4.72 34.24
N LEU A 255 -6.27 5.24 35.39
CA LEU A 255 -6.60 4.66 36.69
C LEU A 255 -8.09 4.76 36.97
N ALA A 256 -8.69 5.94 36.79
CA ALA A 256 -10.12 6.14 36.99
C ALA A 256 -10.96 5.22 36.08
N ALA A 257 -10.54 5.05 34.82
CA ALA A 257 -11.19 4.15 33.87
C ALA A 257 -11.02 2.65 34.19
N ALA A 258 -10.01 2.28 35.00
CA ALA A 258 -9.85 0.91 35.47
C ALA A 258 -10.80 0.61 36.65
N GLU A 259 -11.05 1.60 37.51
CA GLU A 259 -11.91 1.47 38.69
C GLU A 259 -13.41 1.57 38.33
N ASP A 260 -13.76 2.48 37.44
CA ASP A 260 -15.14 2.73 37.02
C ASP A 260 -15.43 2.10 35.64
N LYS A 261 -16.18 1.00 35.63
CA LYS A 261 -16.61 0.33 34.39
C LYS A 261 -17.50 1.19 33.48
N SER A 262 -18.04 2.29 33.99
CA SER A 262 -18.79 3.26 33.17
C SER A 262 -17.87 4.13 32.31
N GLN A 263 -16.60 4.28 32.71
CA GLN A 263 -15.57 4.94 31.91
C GLN A 263 -14.94 3.94 30.95
N ARG A 264 -15.10 4.19 29.65
CA ARG A 264 -14.59 3.31 28.61
C ARG A 264 -13.07 3.47 28.48
N LYS A 265 -12.34 2.36 28.54
CA LYS A 265 -10.90 2.33 28.22
C LYS A 265 -10.65 2.93 26.82
N PRO A 266 -9.59 3.74 26.63
CA PRO A 266 -9.26 4.25 25.31
C PRO A 266 -8.79 3.11 24.40
N ASP A 267 -9.07 3.26 23.12
CA ASP A 267 -8.64 2.34 22.06
C ASP A 267 -7.31 2.77 21.44
N ILE A 268 -6.94 4.03 21.62
CA ILE A 268 -5.67 4.63 21.19
C ILE A 268 -5.36 5.85 22.06
N ILE A 269 -4.07 6.10 22.30
CA ILE A 269 -3.57 7.25 23.06
C ILE A 269 -2.65 8.07 22.17
N PHE A 270 -2.91 9.37 22.08
CA PHE A 270 -1.99 10.35 21.50
C PHE A 270 -1.33 11.16 22.63
N LEU A 271 -0.01 11.28 22.63
CA LEU A 271 0.75 11.99 23.65
C LEU A 271 1.67 13.02 22.99
N ASP A 272 1.51 14.31 23.32
CA ASP A 272 2.58 15.26 23.05
C ASP A 272 3.84 14.85 23.82
N THR A 273 4.97 14.85 23.12
CA THR A 273 6.27 14.53 23.71
C THR A 273 6.83 15.62 24.60
N GLU A 274 6.35 16.87 24.47
CA GLU A 274 6.78 18.00 25.27
C GLU A 274 5.57 18.58 26.02
N MET A 275 5.35 18.11 27.25
CA MET A 275 4.29 18.60 28.13
C MET A 275 4.88 18.97 29.51
N PRO A 276 4.29 19.92 30.24
CA PRO A 276 4.65 20.21 31.63
C PRO A 276 4.25 19.04 32.54
N VAL A 277 4.78 19.02 33.77
CA VAL A 277 4.53 18.01 34.80
C VAL A 277 5.06 16.61 34.47
N MET A 278 4.62 16.02 33.36
CA MET A 278 5.09 14.72 32.86
C MET A 278 5.05 14.71 31.33
N ASP A 279 6.21 14.44 30.74
CA ASP A 279 6.36 14.38 29.29
C ASP A 279 5.80 13.08 28.68
N GLY A 280 5.53 13.08 27.37
CA GLY A 280 4.96 11.93 26.68
C GLY A 280 5.86 10.69 26.65
N PHE A 281 7.19 10.85 26.70
CA PHE A 281 8.12 9.72 26.76
C PHE A 281 8.12 9.05 28.13
N GLU A 282 8.05 9.83 29.21
CA GLU A 282 7.92 9.35 30.57
C GLU A 282 6.57 8.65 30.76
N CYS A 283 5.48 9.29 30.36
CA CYS A 283 4.13 8.71 30.40
C CYS A 283 4.07 7.37 29.64
N ALA A 284 4.61 7.30 28.41
CA ALA A 284 4.65 6.06 27.64
C ALA A 284 5.48 4.95 28.33
N ARG A 285 6.60 5.30 28.97
CA ARG A 285 7.42 4.34 29.72
C ARG A 285 6.67 3.77 30.91
N ILE A 286 5.98 4.62 31.68
CA ILE A 286 5.16 4.21 32.83
C ILE A 286 4.05 3.26 32.35
N LEU A 287 3.32 3.65 31.29
CA LEU A 287 2.25 2.84 30.69
C LEU A 287 2.69 1.42 30.29
N ARG A 288 3.96 1.25 29.94
CA ARG A 288 4.51 -0.03 29.46
C ARG A 288 5.19 -0.84 30.54
N ARG A 289 5.68 -0.22 31.62
CA ARG A 289 6.58 -0.87 32.58
C ARG A 289 6.01 -0.98 33.98
N GLU A 290 5.12 -0.09 34.37
CA GLU A 290 4.68 0.03 35.76
C GLU A 290 3.27 -0.54 35.97
N PHE A 291 3.07 -1.22 37.09
CA PHE A 291 1.77 -1.70 37.53
C PHE A 291 0.96 -0.53 38.13
N PRO A 292 -0.36 -0.42 37.87
CA PRO A 292 -1.24 -1.37 37.15
C PRO A 292 -1.33 -1.14 35.63
N TYR A 293 -0.63 -0.14 35.08
CA TYR A 293 -0.81 0.27 33.69
C TYR A 293 -0.35 -0.79 32.68
N ASN A 294 0.77 -1.43 32.94
CA ASN A 294 1.38 -2.42 32.04
C ASN A 294 0.56 -3.71 31.90
N THR A 295 -0.44 -3.95 32.75
CA THR A 295 -1.37 -5.08 32.61
C THR A 295 -2.60 -4.68 31.81
N ASP A 296 -3.28 -3.62 32.22
CA ASP A 296 -4.59 -3.25 31.68
C ASP A 296 -4.53 -2.50 30.34
N TYR A 297 -3.39 -1.88 30.04
CA TYR A 297 -3.24 -0.92 28.95
C TYR A 297 -2.02 -1.17 28.05
N SER A 298 -1.29 -2.28 28.25
CA SER A 298 -0.07 -2.61 27.48
C SER A 298 -0.32 -2.76 25.98
N ASN A 299 -1.52 -3.22 25.58
CA ASN A 299 -1.87 -3.44 24.19
C ASN A 299 -2.45 -2.20 23.49
N ILE A 300 -2.72 -1.11 24.22
CA ILE A 300 -3.25 0.10 23.61
C ILE A 300 -2.14 0.79 22.81
N PRO A 301 -2.33 1.07 21.51
CA PRO A 301 -1.35 1.81 20.73
C PRO A 301 -1.15 3.22 21.29
N ILE A 302 0.11 3.61 21.45
CA ILE A 302 0.52 4.96 21.86
C ILE A 302 1.17 5.65 20.67
N VAL A 303 0.65 6.81 20.26
CA VAL A 303 1.19 7.62 19.18
C VAL A 303 1.76 8.90 19.79
N GLY A 304 3.07 9.10 19.68
CA GLY A 304 3.67 10.35 20.15
C GLY A 304 3.46 11.49 19.15
N MET A 305 3.38 12.72 19.63
CA MET A 305 3.23 13.92 18.81
C MET A 305 4.39 14.87 19.08
N ALA A 306 4.98 15.45 18.03
CA ALA A 306 6.08 16.40 18.18
C ALA A 306 6.15 17.36 17.00
N TYR A 307 6.68 18.56 17.23
CA TYR A 307 6.96 19.53 16.16
C TYR A 307 8.05 19.06 15.17
N ARG A 308 8.92 18.15 15.61
CA ARG A 308 10.07 17.68 14.81
C ARG A 308 9.87 16.23 14.39
N ASN A 309 10.21 15.94 13.14
CA ASN A 309 10.04 14.60 12.59
C ASN A 309 11.01 13.61 13.27
N PRO A 310 10.53 12.57 13.96
CA PRO A 310 11.34 11.56 14.65
C PRO A 310 12.31 10.81 13.74
N MET A 311 12.00 10.70 12.44
CA MET A 311 12.90 10.11 11.46
C MET A 311 14.19 10.92 11.28
N LEU A 312 14.18 12.20 11.66
CA LEU A 312 15.35 13.07 11.66
C LEU A 312 16.08 13.10 13.01
N GLU A 313 15.38 12.80 14.13
CA GLU A 313 15.92 13.05 15.47
C GLU A 313 16.35 11.82 16.27
N ASN A 314 15.92 10.61 15.88
CA ASN A 314 16.33 9.28 16.38
C ASN A 314 15.10 8.40 16.68
N ARG A 315 14.70 7.62 15.66
CA ARG A 315 13.59 6.66 15.71
C ARG A 315 13.64 5.71 16.92
N GLU A 316 14.83 5.29 17.33
CA GLU A 316 14.99 4.28 18.40
C GLU A 316 14.47 4.77 19.75
N ARG A 317 14.58 6.06 20.04
CA ARG A 317 14.10 6.66 21.30
C ARG A 317 12.60 6.47 21.49
N TRP A 318 11.83 6.59 20.40
CA TRP A 318 10.36 6.51 20.41
C TRP A 318 9.88 5.08 20.64
N PHE A 319 10.49 4.11 19.94
CA PHE A 319 10.18 2.70 20.15
C PHE A 319 10.67 2.19 21.51
N ALA A 320 11.82 2.67 22.00
CA ALA A 320 12.34 2.31 23.32
C ALA A 320 11.44 2.80 24.47
N ALA A 321 10.71 3.90 24.28
CA ALA A 321 9.67 4.36 25.20
C ALA A 321 8.37 3.54 25.11
N GLY A 322 8.22 2.71 24.06
CA GLY A 322 7.08 1.82 23.86
C GLY A 322 5.93 2.42 23.06
N MET A 323 6.22 3.46 22.26
CA MET A 323 5.27 4.05 21.31
C MET A 323 5.13 3.19 20.05
N SER A 324 3.92 3.18 19.49
CA SER A 324 3.52 2.43 18.30
C SER A 324 3.64 3.25 17.01
N GLY A 325 3.72 4.58 17.12
CA GLY A 325 3.84 5.50 15.99
C GLY A 325 4.10 6.93 16.44
N PHE A 326 4.16 7.85 15.48
CA PHE A 326 4.29 9.27 15.72
C PHE A 326 3.50 10.10 14.71
N LEU A 327 3.12 11.32 15.09
CA LEU A 327 2.56 12.34 14.19
C LEU A 327 3.29 13.67 14.36
N PRO A 328 3.64 14.37 13.27
CA PRO A 328 4.17 15.71 13.37
C PRO A 328 3.07 16.71 13.74
N LEU A 329 3.42 17.71 14.56
CA LEU A 329 2.61 18.92 14.78
C LEU A 329 3.03 20.00 13.77
N PRO A 330 2.09 20.75 13.16
CA PRO A 330 0.64 20.66 13.33
C PRO A 330 0.03 19.43 12.65
N ILE A 331 -0.92 18.79 13.33
CA ILE A 331 -1.58 17.57 12.84
C ILE A 331 -2.35 17.86 11.55
N GLN A 332 -2.06 17.05 10.53
CA GLN A 332 -2.83 17.03 9.29
C GLN A 332 -3.90 15.94 9.34
N GLU A 333 -5.10 16.27 8.87
CA GLU A 333 -6.26 15.36 8.86
C GLU A 333 -5.93 14.00 8.20
N ARG A 334 -5.27 14.04 7.04
CA ARG A 334 -4.87 12.86 6.27
C ARG A 334 -3.93 11.93 7.05
N ASP A 335 -2.99 12.47 7.82
CA ASP A 335 -2.01 11.67 8.56
C ASP A 335 -2.63 11.07 9.83
N LEU A 336 -3.50 11.85 10.49
CA LEU A 336 -4.30 11.39 11.62
C LEU A 336 -5.24 10.24 11.23
N GLU A 337 -5.98 10.38 10.12
CA GLU A 337 -6.88 9.34 9.64
C GLU A 337 -6.12 8.05 9.29
N GLN A 338 -5.01 8.17 8.56
CA GLN A 338 -4.18 7.01 8.21
C GLN A 338 -3.66 6.28 9.46
N MET A 339 -3.24 7.03 10.49
CA MET A 339 -2.77 6.45 11.75
C MET A 339 -3.87 5.68 12.47
N LEU A 340 -5.06 6.26 12.58
CA LEU A 340 -6.23 5.64 13.22
C LEU A 340 -6.70 4.39 12.48
N VAL A 341 -6.81 4.46 11.15
CA VAL A 341 -7.18 3.31 10.31
C VAL A 341 -6.17 2.19 10.46
N ARG A 342 -4.87 2.51 10.46
CA ARG A 342 -3.79 1.54 10.58
C ARG A 342 -3.78 0.84 11.94
N LEU A 343 -3.83 1.60 13.04
CA LEU A 343 -3.60 1.06 14.38
C LEU A 343 -4.85 0.48 15.03
N VAL A 344 -6.03 1.03 14.72
CA VAL A 344 -7.27 0.67 15.43
C VAL A 344 -8.19 -0.17 14.54
N LEU A 345 -8.54 0.31 13.35
CA LEU A 345 -9.54 -0.35 12.50
C LEU A 345 -8.99 -1.63 11.85
N ARG A 346 -7.75 -1.60 11.34
CA ARG A 346 -7.11 -2.81 10.77
C ARG A 346 -6.58 -3.78 11.84
N GLY A 347 -6.31 -3.31 13.06
CA GLY A 347 -5.90 -4.14 14.20
C GLY A 347 -7.03 -5.03 14.72
N ARG A 348 -8.27 -4.52 14.72
CA ARG A 348 -9.47 -5.25 15.18
C ARG A 348 -9.97 -6.33 14.22
N SER A 349 -9.84 -6.15 12.90
CA SER A 349 -10.22 -7.19 11.93
C SER A 349 -9.40 -8.49 12.03
N ARG A 350 -8.22 -8.47 12.66
CA ARG A 350 -7.45 -9.70 12.94
C ARG A 350 -8.04 -10.52 14.10
N ILE A 351 -8.81 -9.91 14.99
CA ILE A 351 -9.41 -10.57 16.17
C ILE A 351 -10.82 -11.10 15.85
N SER A 352 -11.54 -10.49 14.91
CA SER A 352 -12.91 -10.92 14.55
C SER A 352 -12.97 -12.09 13.55
N LEU A 353 -11.84 -12.53 12.98
CA LEU A 353 -11.79 -13.69 12.08
C LEU A 353 -11.57 -15.03 12.80
N SER A 354 -11.38 -15.03 14.13
CA SER A 354 -11.57 -16.21 14.96
C SER A 354 -12.98 -16.18 15.54
N GLY A 355 -13.96 -16.61 14.75
CA GLY A 355 -15.26 -17.04 15.27
C GLY A 355 -15.09 -18.22 16.25
N PRO A 356 -16.13 -18.55 17.04
CA PRO A 356 -16.02 -19.53 18.10
C PRO A 356 -15.54 -20.88 17.55
N SER A 357 -14.50 -21.42 18.18
CA SER A 357 -13.99 -22.76 17.94
C SER A 357 -15.15 -23.77 17.97
N ILE A 358 -15.15 -24.72 17.04
CA ILE A 358 -16.17 -25.78 16.86
C ILE A 358 -16.20 -26.79 18.05
N GLU A 359 -15.61 -26.48 19.21
CA GLU A 359 -15.51 -27.43 20.32
C GLU A 359 -16.67 -27.41 21.33
N ASP A 360 -17.60 -26.44 21.24
CA ASP A 360 -18.76 -26.38 22.17
C ASP A 360 -20.07 -26.99 21.62
N ALA A 361 -20.04 -27.64 20.45
CA ALA A 361 -21.21 -28.36 19.90
C ALA A 361 -21.25 -29.87 20.27
N GLY A 362 -20.35 -30.33 21.14
CA GLY A 362 -20.16 -31.75 21.46
C GLY A 362 -20.60 -32.21 22.86
N ARG A 363 -21.27 -31.36 23.66
CA ARG A 363 -21.72 -31.71 25.01
C ARG A 363 -23.19 -31.37 25.24
N ASP A 364 -24.08 -31.88 24.38
CA ASP A 364 -25.51 -31.95 24.74
C ASP A 364 -26.27 -33.05 23.97
N ALA A 365 -25.64 -34.21 23.77
CA ALA A 365 -26.25 -35.37 23.10
C ALA A 365 -25.97 -36.70 23.84
N SER A 366 -25.97 -36.67 25.17
CA SER A 366 -25.93 -37.90 25.98
C SER A 366 -26.64 -37.74 27.32
N MET A 367 -27.90 -37.30 27.32
CA MET A 367 -28.75 -37.44 28.51
C MET A 367 -30.25 -37.38 28.20
N MET A 368 -30.76 -38.14 27.21
CA MET A 368 -32.18 -38.48 27.13
C MET A 368 -32.36 -39.79 26.35
N GLN A 369 -32.14 -40.92 27.03
CA GLN A 369 -32.77 -42.23 26.74
C GLN A 369 -32.51 -43.15 27.93
N GLU A 370 -33.35 -43.03 28.96
CA GLU A 370 -33.84 -44.13 29.79
C GLU A 370 -35.07 -43.62 30.56
N GLU A 371 -36.17 -44.36 30.40
CA GLU A 371 -37.56 -44.20 30.88
C GLU A 371 -38.52 -43.28 30.11
#